data_AF-A0AAE2Y111-F1
#
_entry.id   AF-A0AAE2Y111-F1
#
_cell.length_a   1.000
_cell.length_b   1.000
_cell.length_c   1.000
_cell.angle_alpha   90.00
_cell.angle_beta   90.00
_cell.angle_gamma   90.00
#
_symmetry.space_group_name_H-M   'P 1'
#
loop_
_entity.id
_entity.type
_entity.pdbx_description
1 polymer ?
#
loop_
_entity_poly.entity_id
_entity_poly.type
_entity_poly.pdbx_seq_one_letter_code
_entity_poly.pdbx_strand_id
1 'polypeptide(L)' 'MLIKRAYKTELKPNNVQRTALLKHAGAARFAYNWGLARKREEYPKTGKYLNAIELHRQLNRL' A
#
# COMPACT_ATOMS: atom_id res chain seq x y z
N MET A 1 -35.22 -4.80 25.15
CA MET A 1 -33.79 -4.96 25.46
C MET A 1 -33.03 -5.15 24.16
N LEU A 2 -32.10 -4.25 23.81
CA LEU A 2 -31.26 -4.38 22.60
C LEU A 2 -30.08 -5.31 22.89
N ILE A 3 -30.03 -6.47 22.24
CA ILE A 3 -28.90 -7.41 22.36
C ILE A 3 -27.88 -7.07 21.26
N LYS A 4 -26.73 -6.53 21.64
CA LYS A 4 -25.60 -6.34 20.71
C LYS A 4 -24.89 -7.68 20.53
N ARG A 5 -24.94 -8.24 19.32
CA ARG A 5 -24.18 -9.44 18.94
C ARG A 5 -22.97 -9.04 18.11
N ALA A 6 -21.80 -9.60 18.43
CA ALA A 6 -20.61 -9.50 17.61
C ALA A 6 -20.38 -10.84 16.92
N TYR A 7 -20.25 -10.82 15.59
CA TYR A 7 -19.96 -12.00 14.79
C TYR A 7 -18.55 -11.90 14.23
N LYS A 8 -17.75 -12.95 14.41
CA LYS A 8 -16.46 -13.07 13.74
C LYS A 8 -16.69 -13.69 12.36
N THR A 9 -16.38 -12.95 11.32
CA THR A 9 -16.52 -13.40 9.92
C THR A 9 -15.18 -13.32 9.20
N GLU A 10 -15.01 -14.16 8.19
CA GLU A 10 -13.88 -14.10 7.27
C GLU A 10 -14.36 -14.19 5.82
N LEU A 11 -13.55 -13.67 4.89
CA LEU A 11 -13.79 -13.84 3.46
C LEU A 11 -13.30 -15.23 3.05
N LYS A 12 -14.10 -15.94 2.25
CA LYS A 12 -13.72 -17.22 1.60
C LYS A 12 -13.54 -17.00 0.08
N PRO A 13 -12.44 -16.35 -0.36
CA PRO A 13 -12.24 -16.06 -1.76
C PRO A 13 -11.95 -17.33 -2.57
N ASN A 14 -12.52 -17.40 -3.77
CA ASN A 14 -12.14 -18.41 -4.76
C ASN A 14 -10.76 -18.11 -5.38
N ASN A 15 -10.28 -18.99 -6.26
CA ASN A 15 -8.95 -18.87 -6.85
C ASN A 15 -8.74 -17.57 -7.63
N VAL A 16 -9.76 -17.09 -8.34
CA VAL A 16 -9.70 -15.83 -9.11
C VAL A 16 -9.60 -14.63 -8.16
N GLN A 17 -10.45 -14.60 -7.14
CA GLN A 17 -10.47 -13.52 -6.14
C GLN A 17 -9.17 -13.49 -5.32
N ARG A 18 -8.66 -14.66 -4.88
CA ARG A 18 -7.39 -14.75 -4.16
C ARG A 18 -6.24 -14.19 -4.99
N THR A 19 -6.20 -14.53 -6.28
CA THR A 19 -5.18 -14.02 -7.20
C THR A 19 -5.27 -12.49 -7.32
N ALA A 20 -6.48 -11.94 -7.47
CA ALA A 20 -6.67 -10.49 -7.54
C ALA A 20 -6.21 -9.80 -6.23
N LEU A 21 -6.63 -10.31 -5.08
CA LEU A 21 -6.24 -9.78 -3.76
C LEU A 21 -4.71 -9.77 -3.59
N LEU A 22 -4.04 -10.86 -3.97
CA LEU A 22 -2.58 -10.95 -3.90
C LEU A 22 -1.89 -9.95 -4.83
N LYS A 23 -2.41 -9.75 -6.06
CA LYS A 23 -1.88 -8.73 -6.99
C LYS A 23 -1.99 -7.33 -6.41
N HIS A 24 -3.14 -6.96 -5.85
CA HIS A 24 -3.34 -5.66 -5.23
C HIS A 24 -2.46 -5.47 -3.98
N ALA A 25 -2.39 -6.47 -3.11
CA ALA A 25 -1.52 -6.43 -1.94
C ALA A 25 -0.03 -6.31 -2.33
N GLY A 26 0.39 -7.01 -3.39
CA GLY A 26 1.73 -6.93 -3.95
C GLY A 26 2.04 -5.54 -4.50
N ALA A 27 1.13 -4.95 -5.30
CA ALA A 27 1.29 -3.61 -5.84
C ALA A 27 1.39 -2.54 -4.73
N ALA A 28 0.54 -2.63 -3.70
CA ALA A 28 0.59 -1.72 -2.55
C ALA A 28 1.90 -1.84 -1.77
N ARG A 29 2.36 -3.08 -1.52
CA ARG A 29 3.66 -3.33 -0.86
C ARG A 29 4.82 -2.78 -1.67
N PHE A 30 4.82 -2.97 -2.98
CA PHE A 30 5.83 -2.44 -3.87
C PHE A 30 5.88 -0.90 -3.80
N ALA A 31 4.75 -0.23 -4.00
CA ALA A 31 4.69 1.23 -4.00
C ALA A 31 5.17 1.84 -2.66
N TYR A 32 4.80 1.22 -1.54
CA TYR A 32 5.25 1.64 -0.21
C TYR A 32 6.77 1.50 -0.04
N ASN A 33 7.32 0.31 -0.33
CA ASN A 33 8.74 0.04 -0.17
C ASN A 33 9.60 0.92 -1.09
N TRP A 34 9.16 1.10 -2.33
CA TRP A 34 9.80 2.00 -3.29
C TRP A 34 9.80 3.45 -2.79
N GLY A 35 8.65 3.96 -2.33
CA GLY A 35 8.54 5.34 -1.83
C GLY A 35 9.38 5.58 -0.58
N LEU A 36 9.46 4.58 0.31
CA LEU A 36 10.32 4.64 1.50
C LEU A 36 11.80 4.68 1.12
N ALA A 37 12.24 3.82 0.19
CA ALA A 37 13.61 3.82 -0.31
C ALA A 37 13.96 5.18 -0.93
N ARG A 38 13.09 5.70 -1.79
CA ARG A 38 13.30 7.00 -2.45
C ARG A 38 13.40 8.16 -1.45
N LYS A 39 12.58 8.14 -0.39
CA LYS A 39 12.69 9.12 0.70
C LYS A 39 14.02 9.04 1.45
N ARG A 40 14.50 7.82 1.73
CA ARG A 40 15.80 7.59 2.38
C ARG A 40 16.97 8.06 1.53
N GLU A 41 16.86 7.96 0.21
CA GLU A 41 17.87 8.47 -0.73
C GLU A 41 17.87 9.99 -0.89
N GLU A 42 16.69 10.62 -0.82
CA GLU A 42 16.56 12.07 -1.05
C GLU A 42 16.94 12.90 0.18
N TYR A 43 16.60 12.42 1.37
CA TYR A 43 16.78 13.20 2.60
C TYR A 43 18.23 13.63 2.85
N PRO A 44 19.27 12.78 2.66
CA PRO A 44 20.66 13.20 2.81
C PRO A 44 21.12 14.25 1.79
N LYS A 45 20.46 14.34 0.63
CA LYS A 45 20.84 15.25 -0.46
C LYS A 45 20.25 16.64 -0.28
N THR A 46 19.00 16.73 0.19
CA THR A 46 18.24 17.99 0.23
C THR A 46 17.86 18.43 1.64
N GLY A 47 18.04 17.57 2.64
CA GLY A 47 17.53 17.75 4.00
C GLY A 47 16.01 17.68 4.11
N LYS A 48 15.30 17.31 3.03
CA LYS A 48 13.84 17.29 2.96
C LYS A 48 13.33 15.93 2.48
N TYR A 49 12.16 15.54 2.95
CA TYR A 49 11.45 14.37 2.46
C TYR A 49 10.57 14.73 1.25
N LEU A 50 10.51 13.84 0.27
CA LEU A 50 9.54 13.92 -0.81
C LEU A 50 8.12 13.75 -0.26
N ASN A 51 7.21 14.60 -0.71
CA ASN A 51 5.78 14.47 -0.39
C ASN A 51 5.11 13.38 -1.25
N ALA A 52 3.87 13.04 -0.93
CA ALA A 52 3.14 11.98 -1.63
C ALA A 52 2.93 12.29 -3.13
N ILE A 53 2.68 13.55 -3.49
CA ILE A 53 2.45 13.96 -4.89
C ILE A 53 3.73 13.80 -5.71
N GLU A 54 4.88 14.19 -5.17
CA GLU A 54 6.18 14.05 -5.80
C GLU A 54 6.53 12.57 -6.02
N LEU A 55 6.31 11.74 -4.99
CA LEU A 55 6.51 10.29 -5.10
C LEU A 55 5.58 9.67 -6.15
N HIS A 56 4.30 10.04 -6.20
CA HIS A 56 3.38 9.55 -7.23
C HIS A 56 3.82 9.96 -8.65
N ARG A 57 4.25 11.21 -8.84
CA ARG A 57 4.75 11.69 -10.15
C ARG A 57 6.02 10.95 -10.59
N GLN A 58 6.92 10.63 -9.65
CA GLN A 58 8.13 9.86 -9.95
C GLN A 58 7.79 8.40 -10.24
N LEU A 59 6.89 7.78 -9.46
CA LEU A 59 6.48 6.39 -9.65
C LEU A 59 5.82 6.16 -11.03
N ASN A 60 4.97 7.09 -11.46
CA ASN A 60 4.29 7.02 -12.77
C ASN A 60 5.23 7.23 -13.97
N ARG A 61 6.51 7.54 -13.74
CA ARG A 61 7.53 7.70 -14.80
C ARG A 61 8.52 6.54 -14.86
N LEU A 62 8.43 5.56 -13.94
CA LEU A 62 9.18 4.31 -14.02
C LEU A 62 8.67 3.44 -15.17
#